data_AF-A0A535KNV0-F1
#
_entry.id   AF-A0A535KNV0-F1
#
_cell.length_a   1.000
_cell.length_b   1.000
_cell.length_c   1.000
_cell.angle_alpha   90.00
_cell.angle_beta   90.00
_cell.angle_gamma   90.00
#
_symmetry.space_group_name_H-M   'P 1'
#
loop_
_entity.id
_entity.type
_entity.pdbx_description
1 polymer ?
#
loop_
_entity_poly.entity_id
_entity_poly.type
_entity_poly.pdbx_seq_one_letter_code
_entity_poly.pdbx_strand_id
1 'polypeptide(L)'
;MDLTMPGNTVRRRVLSALLIALGFYALSDILLWQRIFEAHQLSMFDPQYQTGHVAILVGMMGLGAVLLLDSGVWALWYEGALYTIAFGGGEDVLYYWLDGKQIPAVLPWLDRSHLIFVRPLAGDVTSLELLASATLWIAAWLALLVVLPKIGTSLHVQAGVDA
;
A
#
# COMPACT_ATOMS: atom_id res chain seq x y z
N MET A 1 30.22 16.19 6.34
CA MET A 1 29.12 16.53 5.42
C MET A 1 27.86 16.02 6.09
N ASP A 2 27.16 16.92 6.76
CA ASP A 2 26.02 16.57 7.63
C ASP A 2 24.77 16.45 6.75
N LEU A 3 24.36 15.22 6.45
CA LEU A 3 23.26 14.88 5.53
C LEU A 3 21.93 14.68 6.28
N THR A 4 21.69 15.44 7.34
CA THR A 4 20.42 15.39 8.06
C THR A 4 19.38 16.23 7.34
N MET A 5 18.65 15.60 6.41
CA MET A 5 17.48 16.25 5.80
C MET A 5 16.43 16.57 6.88
N PRO A 6 15.78 17.75 6.83
CA PRO A 6 14.73 18.10 7.78
C PRO A 6 13.65 17.01 7.79
N GLY A 7 13.20 16.57 8.97
CA GLY A 7 12.24 15.46 9.10
C GLY A 7 10.89 15.68 8.37
N ASN A 8 10.52 16.93 8.07
CA ASN A 8 9.36 17.23 7.22
C ASN A 8 9.58 16.86 5.74
N THR A 9 10.82 16.95 5.25
CA THR A 9 11.18 16.64 3.86
C THR A 9 11.18 15.14 3.62
N VAL A 10 11.72 14.35 4.57
CA VAL A 10 11.75 12.87 4.47
C VAL A 10 10.33 12.30 4.45
N ARG A 11 9.44 12.76 5.35
CA ARG A 11 8.03 12.31 5.38
C ARG A 11 7.28 12.60 4.08
N ARG A 12 7.48 13.79 3.50
CA ARG A 12 6.89 14.14 2.20
C ARG A 12 7.43 13.25 1.08
N ARG A 13 8.74 12.96 1.08
CA ARG A 13 9.38 12.10 0.09
C ARG A 13 8.81 10.68 0.13
N VAL A 14 8.75 10.05 1.31
CA VAL A 14 8.22 8.67 1.42
C VAL A 14 6.73 8.59 1.14
N LEU A 15 5.96 9.61 1.54
CA LEU A 15 4.53 9.69 1.19
C LEU A 15 4.33 9.84 -0.33
N SER A 16 5.13 10.68 -0.98
CA SER A 16 5.07 10.85 -2.44
C SER A 16 5.45 9.57 -3.15
N ALA A 17 6.51 8.89 -2.70
CA ALA A 17 6.91 7.60 -3.23
C ALA A 17 5.80 6.55 -3.10
N LEU A 18 5.15 6.48 -1.93
CA LEU A 18 4.03 5.57 -1.68
C LEU A 18 2.86 5.83 -2.64
N LEU A 19 2.44 7.10 -2.78
CA LEU A 19 1.33 7.47 -3.67
C LEU A 19 1.65 7.16 -5.13
N ILE A 20 2.89 7.42 -5.56
CA ILE A 20 3.35 7.10 -6.91
C ILE A 20 3.33 5.58 -7.12
N ALA A 21 3.90 4.80 -6.20
CA ALA A 21 3.95 3.34 -6.31
C ALA A 21 2.55 2.71 -6.36
N LEU A 22 1.65 3.11 -5.44
CA LEU A 22 0.26 2.64 -5.44
C LEU A 22 -0.48 3.02 -6.74
N GLY A 23 -0.28 4.25 -7.22
CA GLY A 23 -0.85 4.70 -8.49
C GLY A 23 -0.36 3.86 -9.67
N PHE A 24 0.96 3.62 -9.78
CA PHE A 24 1.50 2.74 -10.82
C PHE A 24 1.03 1.31 -10.69
N TYR A 25 0.89 0.81 -9.46
CA TYR A 25 0.42 -0.55 -9.22
C TYR A 25 -1.02 -0.73 -9.72
N ALA A 26 -1.93 0.14 -9.29
CA ALA A 26 -3.33 0.10 -9.72
C ALA A 26 -3.48 0.35 -11.22
N LEU A 27 -2.72 1.30 -11.80
CA LEU A 27 -2.73 1.52 -13.25
C LEU A 27 -2.22 0.30 -14.02
N SER A 28 -1.19 -0.39 -13.52
CA SER A 28 -0.72 -1.62 -14.14
C SER A 28 -1.79 -2.70 -14.10
N ASP A 29 -2.56 -2.79 -13.01
CA ASP A 29 -3.67 -3.73 -12.91
C ASP A 29 -4.78 -3.40 -13.93
N ILE A 30 -5.20 -2.14 -14.01
CA ILE A 30 -6.18 -1.70 -15.02
C ILE A 30 -5.69 -2.01 -16.44
N LEU A 31 -4.47 -1.61 -16.78
CA LEU A 31 -3.95 -1.76 -18.15
C LEU A 31 -3.75 -3.22 -18.54
N LEU A 32 -3.37 -4.08 -17.60
CA LEU A 32 -3.13 -5.48 -17.90
C LEU A 32 -4.40 -6.31 -17.73
N TRP A 33 -5.03 -6.28 -16.55
CA TRP A 33 -6.21 -7.08 -16.28
C TRP A 33 -7.42 -6.62 -17.10
N GLN A 34 -7.88 -5.38 -16.93
CA GLN A 34 -9.10 -4.92 -17.61
C GLN A 34 -8.93 -4.82 -19.12
N ARG A 35 -7.84 -4.18 -19.56
CA ARG A 35 -7.68 -3.82 -20.98
C ARG A 35 -7.12 -4.96 -21.83
N ILE A 36 -6.48 -5.97 -21.23
CA ILE A 36 -5.97 -7.13 -21.97
C ILE A 36 -6.70 -8.41 -21.55
N PHE A 37 -6.63 -8.80 -20.27
CA PHE A 37 -7.13 -10.11 -19.87
C PHE A 37 -8.66 -10.22 -19.96
N GLU A 38 -9.41 -9.28 -19.39
CA GLU A 38 -10.87 -9.29 -19.47
C GLU A 38 -11.36 -9.01 -20.89
N ALA A 39 -10.80 -8.01 -21.55
CA ALA A 39 -11.17 -7.63 -22.92
C ALA A 39 -10.98 -8.77 -23.94
N HIS A 40 -10.04 -9.69 -23.69
CA HIS A 40 -9.75 -10.83 -24.55
C HIS A 40 -10.12 -12.20 -23.94
N GLN A 41 -10.90 -12.23 -22.85
CA GLN A 41 -11.37 -13.46 -22.19
C GLN A 41 -10.24 -14.43 -21.78
N LEU A 42 -9.12 -13.90 -21.31
CA LEU A 42 -7.91 -14.65 -20.94
C LEU A 42 -7.90 -15.11 -19.48
N SER A 43 -9.07 -15.29 -18.85
CA SER A 43 -9.19 -15.66 -17.43
C SER A 43 -8.51 -16.99 -17.08
N MET A 44 -8.30 -17.87 -18.06
CA MET A 44 -7.51 -19.10 -17.90
C MET A 44 -6.04 -18.86 -17.48
N PHE A 45 -5.53 -17.64 -17.67
CA PHE A 45 -4.18 -17.23 -17.30
C PHE A 45 -4.11 -16.40 -16.00
N ASP A 46 -5.21 -16.36 -15.23
CA ASP A 46 -5.27 -15.65 -13.94
C ASP A 46 -4.10 -16.01 -12.99
N PRO A 47 -3.71 -17.29 -12.78
CA PRO A 47 -2.58 -17.59 -11.90
C PRO A 47 -1.25 -16.95 -12.34
N GLN A 48 -0.98 -16.92 -13.64
CA GLN A 48 0.22 -16.29 -14.21
C GLN A 48 0.15 -14.77 -14.08
N TYR A 49 -1.02 -14.20 -14.31
CA TYR A 49 -1.29 -12.80 -14.09
C TYR A 49 -0.99 -12.38 -12.65
N GLN A 50 -1.60 -13.07 -11.67
CA GLN A 50 -1.40 -12.79 -10.24
C GLN A 50 0.08 -12.89 -9.84
N THR A 51 0.80 -13.89 -10.35
CA THR A 51 2.24 -14.03 -10.09
C THR A 51 3.02 -12.84 -10.63
N GLY A 52 2.73 -12.39 -11.86
CA GLY A 52 3.36 -11.22 -12.46
C GLY A 52 3.00 -9.93 -11.72
N HIS A 53 1.75 -9.80 -11.30
CA HIS A 53 1.27 -8.65 -10.55
C HIS A 53 1.97 -8.55 -9.19
N VAL A 54 2.15 -9.65 -8.46
CA VAL A 54 2.97 -9.68 -7.24
C VAL A 54 4.43 -9.30 -7.53
N ALA A 55 5.00 -9.76 -8.64
CA ALA A 55 6.38 -9.42 -9.02
C ALA A 55 6.56 -7.90 -9.27
N ILE A 56 5.56 -7.23 -9.83
CA ILE A 56 5.56 -5.76 -10.00
C ILE A 56 5.62 -5.07 -8.63
N LEU A 57 4.81 -5.51 -7.67
CA LEU A 57 4.83 -4.97 -6.29
C LEU A 57 6.20 -5.14 -5.64
N VAL A 58 6.75 -6.37 -5.68
CA VAL A 58 8.08 -6.67 -5.14
C VAL A 58 9.16 -5.84 -5.83
N GLY A 59 9.03 -5.58 -7.13
CA GLY A 59 9.93 -4.69 -7.86
C GLY A 59 9.86 -3.24 -7.36
N MET A 60 8.67 -2.71 -7.11
CA MET A 60 8.49 -1.36 -6.55
C MET A 60 8.96 -1.25 -5.10
N MET A 61 8.79 -2.30 -4.31
CA MET A 61 9.38 -2.44 -2.98
C MET A 61 10.91 -2.41 -3.06
N GLY A 62 11.52 -3.25 -3.91
CA GLY A 62 12.97 -3.24 -4.11
C GLY A 62 13.53 -1.90 -4.58
N LEU A 63 12.83 -1.23 -5.51
CA LEU A 63 13.20 0.11 -5.97
C LEU A 63 13.09 1.14 -4.84
N GLY A 64 12.03 1.09 -4.05
CA GLY A 64 11.84 1.93 -2.86
C GLY A 64 12.93 1.72 -1.82
N ALA A 65 13.26 0.47 -1.50
CA ALA A 65 14.34 0.12 -0.57
C ALA A 65 15.69 0.73 -0.99
N VAL A 66 16.01 0.73 -2.28
CA VAL A 66 17.25 1.36 -2.80
C VAL A 66 17.14 2.88 -2.77
N LEU A 67 16.06 3.44 -3.31
CA LEU A 67 15.91 4.89 -3.47
C LEU A 67 15.66 5.63 -2.15
N LEU A 68 15.19 4.95 -1.11
CA LEU A 68 14.89 5.52 0.20
C LEU A 68 15.85 5.00 1.29
N LEU A 69 16.94 4.32 0.92
CA LEU A 69 17.88 3.73 1.88
C LEU A 69 18.42 4.75 2.89
N ASP A 70 18.66 5.98 2.43
CA ASP A 70 19.11 7.13 3.24
C ASP A 70 18.06 7.62 4.25
N SER A 71 16.82 7.17 4.12
CA SER A 71 15.67 7.59 4.94
C SER A 71 15.45 6.68 6.16
N GLY A 72 16.27 5.64 6.33
CA GLY A 72 16.29 4.79 7.52
C GLY A 72 14.95 4.10 7.80
N VAL A 73 14.40 4.28 9.01
CA VAL A 73 13.10 3.70 9.42
C VAL A 73 11.95 4.08 8.48
N TRP A 74 12.05 5.20 7.77
CA TRP A 74 11.03 5.62 6.81
C TRP A 74 11.01 4.79 5.53
N ALA A 75 12.13 4.14 5.17
CA ALA A 75 12.14 3.14 4.11
C ALA A 75 11.29 1.94 4.51
N LEU A 76 11.46 1.42 5.73
CA LEU A 76 10.65 0.33 6.28
C LEU A 76 9.17 0.71 6.39
N TRP A 77 8.88 1.97 6.77
CA TRP A 77 7.52 2.49 6.77
C TRP A 77 6.91 2.45 5.37
N TYR A 78 7.66 2.85 4.33
CA TYR A 78 7.20 2.77 2.95
C TYR A 78 6.93 1.33 2.52
N GLU A 79 7.83 0.39 2.81
CA GLU A 79 7.65 -1.03 2.44
C GLU A 79 6.39 -1.62 3.08
N GLY A 80 6.21 -1.40 4.38
CA GLY A 80 5.05 -1.87 5.12
C GLY A 80 3.75 -1.23 4.62
N ALA A 81 3.76 0.08 4.41
CA ALA A 81 2.61 0.81 3.90
C ALA A 81 2.20 0.35 2.51
N LEU A 82 3.17 0.24 1.58
CA LEU A 82 2.91 -0.20 0.21
C LEU A 82 2.30 -1.61 0.20
N TYR A 83 2.94 -2.57 0.87
CA TYR A 83 2.49 -3.97 0.90
C TYR A 83 1.08 -4.11 1.49
N THR A 84 0.85 -3.53 2.66
CA THR A 84 -0.44 -3.72 3.36
C THR A 84 -1.57 -2.88 2.79
N ILE A 85 -1.32 -1.71 2.22
CA ILE A 85 -2.36 -0.95 1.51
C ILE A 85 -2.71 -1.67 0.20
N ALA A 86 -1.72 -2.21 -0.51
CA ALA A 86 -1.96 -2.96 -1.74
C ALA A 86 -2.87 -4.17 -1.49
N PHE A 87 -2.48 -5.08 -0.60
CA PHE A 87 -3.27 -6.30 -0.33
C PHE A 87 -4.43 -6.10 0.65
N GLY A 88 -4.46 -4.98 1.35
CA GLY A 88 -5.49 -4.61 2.31
C GLY A 88 -6.72 -3.93 1.70
N GLY A 89 -6.78 -3.84 0.36
CA GLY A 89 -7.91 -3.31 -0.39
C GLY A 89 -7.77 -1.86 -0.83
N GLY A 90 -6.69 -1.18 -0.47
CA GLY A 90 -6.45 0.20 -0.92
C GLY A 90 -6.13 0.27 -2.40
N GLU A 91 -5.44 -0.73 -2.94
CA GLU A 91 -5.20 -0.85 -4.39
C GLU A 91 -6.51 -1.12 -5.14
N ASP A 92 -7.34 -2.07 -4.72
CA ASP A 92 -8.64 -2.34 -5.38
C ASP A 92 -9.55 -1.09 -5.41
N VAL A 93 -9.55 -0.30 -4.33
CA VAL A 93 -10.29 0.96 -4.28
C VAL A 93 -9.72 1.96 -5.30
N LEU A 94 -8.39 2.08 -5.38
CA LEU A 94 -7.73 2.94 -6.36
C LEU A 94 -8.01 2.45 -7.79
N TYR A 95 -7.97 1.15 -8.02
CA TYR A 95 -8.27 0.51 -9.29
C TYR A 95 -9.64 0.95 -9.83
N TYR A 96 -10.70 0.77 -9.04
CA TYR A 96 -12.05 1.13 -9.48
C TYR A 96 -12.20 2.65 -9.65
N TRP A 97 -11.60 3.43 -8.75
CA TRP A 97 -11.66 4.89 -8.84
C TRP A 97 -10.94 5.42 -10.09
N LEU A 98 -9.75 4.91 -10.39
CA LEU A 98 -8.95 5.31 -11.56
C LEU A 98 -9.54 4.82 -12.87
N ASP A 99 -10.19 3.64 -12.89
CA ASP A 99 -10.92 3.15 -14.07
C ASP A 99 -12.29 3.83 -14.25
N GLY A 100 -12.71 4.68 -13.30
CA GLY A 100 -13.99 5.38 -13.33
C GLY A 100 -15.21 4.47 -13.19
N LYS A 101 -15.02 3.28 -12.60
CA LYS A 101 -16.07 2.28 -12.39
C LYS A 101 -16.55 2.27 -10.94
N GLN A 102 -17.79 1.86 -10.75
CA GLN A 102 -18.31 1.57 -9.42
C GLN A 102 -17.68 0.28 -8.89
N ILE A 103 -17.34 0.26 -7.61
CA ILE A 103 -16.92 -0.95 -6.91
C ILE A 103 -18.14 -1.91 -6.85
N PRO A 104 -18.01 -3.15 -7.35
CA PRO A 104 -19.07 -4.15 -7.25
C PRO A 104 -19.53 -4.37 -5.81
N ALA A 105 -20.81 -4.68 -5.62
CA ALA A 105 -21.34 -4.95 -4.28
C ALA A 105 -20.68 -6.17 -3.61
N VAL A 106 -20.20 -7.11 -4.42
CA VAL A 106 -19.60 -8.37 -3.99
C VAL A 106 -18.34 -8.64 -4.82
N LEU A 107 -17.27 -9.08 -4.15
CA LEU A 107 -15.90 -9.20 -4.65
C LEU A 107 -15.35 -10.60 -4.29
N PRO A 108 -15.88 -11.68 -4.89
CA PRO A 108 -15.57 -13.07 -4.49
C PRO A 108 -14.10 -13.46 -4.66
N TRP A 109 -13.34 -12.75 -5.51
CA TRP A 109 -11.91 -13.00 -5.68
C TRP A 109 -11.07 -12.53 -4.49
N LEU A 110 -11.61 -11.66 -3.62
CA LEU A 110 -10.92 -11.17 -2.43
C LEU A 110 -11.06 -12.07 -1.20
N ASP A 111 -11.89 -13.11 -1.24
CA ASP A 111 -12.10 -14.04 -0.13
C ASP A 111 -10.80 -14.71 0.35
N ARG A 112 -9.85 -14.88 -0.57
CA ARG A 112 -8.54 -15.50 -0.29
C ARG A 112 -7.46 -14.51 0.11
N SER A 113 -7.70 -13.20 0.00
CA SER A 113 -6.75 -12.22 0.56
C SER A 113 -6.59 -12.52 2.05
N HIS A 114 -5.46 -12.26 2.69
CA HIS A 114 -5.31 -12.41 4.15
C HIS A 114 -5.34 -11.05 4.87
N LEU A 115 -5.32 -9.95 4.12
CA LEU A 115 -5.16 -8.60 4.65
C LEU A 115 -6.43 -7.75 4.59
N ILE A 116 -7.52 -8.28 4.01
CA ILE A 116 -8.86 -7.76 4.27
C ILE A 116 -9.24 -8.15 5.71
N PHE A 117 -9.18 -7.23 6.67
CA PHE A 117 -9.40 -7.59 8.09
C PHE A 117 -10.86 -7.52 8.53
N VAL A 118 -11.65 -6.70 7.85
CA VAL A 118 -13.08 -6.59 8.08
C VAL A 118 -13.75 -7.54 7.10
N ARG A 119 -14.26 -8.67 7.58
CA ARG A 119 -14.86 -9.71 6.73
C ARG A 119 -16.17 -10.22 7.30
N PRO A 120 -17.04 -10.78 6.44
CA PRO A 120 -18.23 -11.44 6.91
C PRO A 120 -17.82 -12.82 7.47
N LEU A 121 -18.55 -13.28 8.49
CA LEU A 121 -18.35 -14.61 9.09
C LEU A 121 -18.65 -15.75 8.09
N ALA A 122 -19.45 -15.47 7.07
CA ALA A 122 -19.75 -16.37 5.95
C ALA A 122 -20.15 -15.55 4.73
N GLY A 123 -19.69 -15.98 3.54
CA GLY A 123 -19.99 -15.34 2.26
C GLY A 123 -18.82 -14.54 1.69
N ASP A 124 -19.05 -13.99 0.50
CA ASP A 124 -18.06 -13.26 -0.28
C ASP A 124 -17.80 -11.86 0.31
N VAL A 125 -16.58 -11.34 0.15
CA VAL A 125 -16.22 -9.95 0.53
C VAL A 125 -17.10 -8.93 -0.20
N THR A 126 -17.58 -7.93 0.54
CA THR A 126 -18.41 -6.83 0.02
C THR A 126 -17.60 -5.55 -0.19
N SER A 127 -18.14 -4.61 -0.97
CA SER A 127 -17.54 -3.28 -1.13
C SER A 127 -17.39 -2.52 0.19
N LEU A 128 -18.30 -2.72 1.15
CA LEU A 128 -18.22 -2.09 2.47
C LEU A 128 -17.01 -2.60 3.26
N GLU A 129 -16.77 -3.91 3.23
CA GLU A 129 -15.65 -4.57 3.89
C GLU A 129 -14.32 -4.20 3.26
N LEU A 130 -14.28 -4.12 1.92
CA LEU A 130 -13.15 -3.58 1.18
C LEU A 130 -12.82 -2.15 1.66
N LEU A 131 -13.81 -1.24 1.64
CA LEU A 131 -13.62 0.15 2.05
C LEU A 131 -13.21 0.27 3.52
N ALA A 132 -13.80 -0.54 4.40
CA ALA A 132 -13.44 -0.56 5.81
C ALA A 132 -11.99 -1.03 6.02
N SER A 133 -11.57 -2.08 5.32
CA SER A 133 -10.20 -2.59 5.35
C SER A 133 -9.19 -1.57 4.78
N ALA A 134 -9.48 -1.00 3.61
CA ALA A 134 -8.65 0.03 3.00
C ALA A 134 -8.49 1.24 3.95
N THR A 135 -9.60 1.69 4.55
CA THR A 135 -9.61 2.79 5.52
C THR A 135 -8.78 2.45 6.75
N LEU A 136 -8.91 1.24 7.29
CA LEU A 136 -8.13 0.78 8.44
C LEU A 136 -6.63 0.88 8.17
N TRP A 137 -6.17 0.33 7.04
CA TRP A 137 -4.75 0.32 6.70
C TRP A 137 -4.20 1.71 6.44
N ILE A 138 -4.92 2.53 5.66
CA ILE A 138 -4.53 3.92 5.42
C ILE A 138 -4.45 4.68 6.76
N ALA A 139 -5.45 4.54 7.62
CA ALA A 139 -5.46 5.20 8.92
C ALA A 139 -4.30 4.74 9.82
N ALA A 140 -3.98 3.44 9.84
CA ALA A 140 -2.88 2.89 10.62
C ALA A 140 -1.53 3.48 10.19
N TRP A 141 -1.25 3.54 8.88
CA TRP A 141 0.01 4.09 8.37
C TRP A 141 0.10 5.60 8.53
N LEU A 142 -1.01 6.33 8.34
CA LEU A 142 -1.07 7.77 8.62
C LEU A 142 -0.85 8.07 10.11
N ALA A 143 -1.43 7.27 11.01
CA ALA A 143 -1.18 7.40 12.44
C ALA A 143 0.32 7.17 12.75
N LEU A 144 0.92 6.13 12.16
CA LEU A 144 2.34 5.84 12.34
C LEU A 144 3.25 6.94 11.80
N LEU A 145 2.90 7.57 10.68
CA LEU A 145 3.58 8.74 10.09
C LEU A 145 3.62 9.95 11.04
N VAL A 146 2.61 10.07 11.90
CA VAL A 146 2.48 11.15 12.91
C VAL A 146 3.14 10.77 14.24
N VAL A 147 3.09 9.50 14.64
CA VAL A 147 3.54 9.04 15.97
C VAL A 147 5.04 8.76 16.01
N LEU A 148 5.63 8.10 14.99
CA LEU A 148 7.05 7.73 14.98
C LEU A 148 8.01 8.89 15.32
N PRO A 149 7.85 10.11 14.76
CA PRO A 149 8.75 11.22 15.09
C PRO A 149 8.74 11.58 16.58
N LYS A 150 7.58 11.45 17.24
CA LYS A 150 7.39 11.82 18.66
C LYS A 150 8.14 10.87 19.58
N ILE A 151 8.19 9.58 19.23
CA ILE A 151 8.90 8.57 20.00
C ILE A 151 10.41 8.87 20.00
N GLY A 152 10.98 9.20 18.84
CA GLY A 152 12.39 9.57 18.73
C GLY A 152 12.76 10.84 19.51
N THR A 153 11.84 11.81 19.59
CA THR A 153 12.08 13.04 20.37
C THR A 153 12.05 12.77 21.87
N SER A 154 11.11 11.96 22.36
CA SER A 154 11.02 11.62 23.79
C SER A 154 12.25 10.86 24.30
N LEU A 155 12.80 9.93 23.50
CA LEU A 155 13.99 9.17 23.87
C LEU A 155 15.26 10.03 23.96
N HIS A 156 15.42 11.01 23.07
CA HIS A 156 16.55 11.96 23.15
C HIS A 156 16.45 12.91 24.34
N VAL A 157 15.24 13.33 24.72
CA VAL A 157 15.04 14.19 25.91
C VAL A 157 15.38 13.43 27.20
N GLN A 158 15.01 12.15 27.34
CA GLN A 158 15.39 11.36 28.50
C GLN A 158 16.91 11.15 28.61
N ALA A 159 17.58 10.81 27.51
CA ALA A 159 19.03 10.60 27.50
C ALA A 159 19.85 11.87 27.84
N GLY A 160 19.30 13.06 27.59
CA GLY A 160 19.94 14.34 27.94
C GLY A 160 19.64 14.85 29.35
N VAL A 161 18.65 14.26 30.05
CA VAL A 161 18.31 14.56 31.45
C VAL A 161 19.06 13.62 32.40
N ASP A 162 19.43 12.43 31.92
CA ASP A 162 20.17 11.42 32.69
C ASP A 162 21.71 11.51 32.54
N ALA A 163 22.22 12.54 31.85
CA ALA A 163 23.66 12.79 31.61
C ALA A 163 24.16 14.03 32.36
#